data_AF-A0A0S8GJV5-F1
#
_entry.id   AF-A0A0S8GJV5-F1
#
_cell.length_a   1.000
_cell.length_b   1.000
_cell.length_c   1.000
_cell.angle_alpha   90.00
_cell.angle_beta   90.00
_cell.angle_gamma   90.00
#
_symmetry.space_group_name_H-M   'P 1'
#
loop_
_entity.id
_entity.type
_entity.pdbx_description
1 polymer ?
#
loop_
_entity_poly.entity_id
_entity_poly.type
_entity_poly.pdbx_seq_one_letter_code
_entity_poly.pdbx_strand_id
1 'polypeptide(L)'
;MNPSGGVHCTIHDYALYVREHLLGLLGKGKLLGQEEYNTMHSIQVTTNLREMYPHMKQDREASFGYGWGIIKKEQGYLSSAAGSGGTFFAQMYVYPALNYAFVGFTNCGDGGKVLSELYKQVTGLD
;
A
#
# COMPACT_ATOMS: atom_id res chain seq x y z
N MET A 1 12.33 -13.65 10.05
CA MET A 1 11.47 -12.45 10.20
C MET A 1 11.93 -11.26 9.35
N ASN A 2 13.17 -11.21 8.88
CA ASN A 2 13.71 -10.07 8.12
C ASN A 2 12.93 -9.66 6.85
N PRO A 3 12.41 -10.55 5.98
CA PRO A 3 11.77 -10.12 4.73
C PRO A 3 10.37 -9.51 4.91
N SER A 4 9.72 -9.71 6.06
CA SER A 4 8.34 -9.24 6.31
C SER A 4 8.25 -7.89 7.02
N GLY A 5 9.38 -7.24 7.32
CA GLY A 5 9.40 -5.97 8.05
C GLY A 5 10.75 -5.50 8.58
N GLY A 6 11.85 -6.21 8.29
CA GLY A 6 13.20 -5.84 8.72
C GLY A 6 13.98 -5.00 7.71
N VAL A 7 13.30 -4.41 6.72
CA VAL A 7 13.94 -3.53 5.72
C VAL A 7 14.12 -2.14 6.33
N HIS A 8 15.36 -1.66 6.32
CA HIS A 8 15.71 -0.32 6.77
C HIS A 8 16.21 0.51 5.58
N CYS A 9 15.49 1.56 5.25
CA CYS A 9 15.88 2.51 4.20
C CYS A 9 15.21 3.87 4.43
N THR A 10 15.53 4.84 3.58
CA THR A 10 15.01 6.20 3.71
C THR A 10 13.59 6.31 3.15
N ILE A 11 12.87 7.38 3.53
CA ILE A 11 11.58 7.70 2.88
C ILE A 11 11.73 7.93 1.38
N HIS A 12 12.91 8.39 0.92
CA HIS A 12 13.19 8.57 -0.49
C HIS A 12 13.25 7.22 -1.22
N ASP A 13 13.87 6.20 -0.61
CA ASP A 13 13.93 4.86 -1.20
C ASP A 13 12.53 4.25 -1.35
N TYR A 14 11.68 4.43 -0.33
CA TYR A 14 10.26 4.05 -0.43
C TYR A 14 9.53 4.82 -1.52
N ALA A 15 9.78 6.13 -1.66
CA ALA A 15 9.17 6.93 -2.72
C ALA A 15 9.62 6.45 -4.11
N LEU A 16 10.89 6.08 -4.29
CA LEU A 16 11.39 5.49 -5.53
C LEU A 16 10.73 4.14 -5.82
N TYR A 17 10.56 3.30 -4.79
CA TYR A 17 9.89 2.00 -4.89
C TYR A 17 8.42 2.16 -5.33
N VAL A 18 7.65 2.99 -4.63
CA VAL A 18 6.23 3.22 -4.95
C VAL A 18 6.07 3.91 -6.31
N ARG A 19 6.98 4.83 -6.67
CA ARG A 19 7.03 5.43 -8.01
C ARG A 19 7.24 4.39 -9.10
N GLU A 20 8.14 3.43 -8.87
CA GLU A 20 8.38 2.35 -9.84
C GLU A 20 7.12 1.48 -10.04
N HIS A 21 6.39 1.16 -8.97
CA HIS A 21 5.10 0.46 -9.08
C HIS A 21 4.05 1.28 -9.85
N LEU A 22 3.94 2.58 -9.56
CA LEU A 22 3.04 3.48 -10.30
C LEU A 22 3.38 3.52 -11.79
N LEU A 23 4.65 3.76 -12.12
CA LEU A 23 5.12 3.80 -13.50
C LEU A 23 4.95 2.44 -14.18
N GLY A 24 5.22 1.34 -13.47
CA GLY A 24 5.00 -0.03 -13.92
C GLY A 24 3.58 -0.28 -14.39
N LEU A 25 2.58 0.09 -13.58
CA LEU A 25 1.16 -0.01 -13.93
C LEU A 25 0.78 0.86 -15.13
N LEU A 26 1.48 1.98 -15.33
CA LEU A 26 1.32 2.86 -16.49
C LEU A 26 2.14 2.43 -17.71
N GLY A 27 2.81 1.27 -17.67
CA GLY A 27 3.64 0.76 -18.76
C GLY A 27 4.97 1.50 -18.96
N LYS A 28 5.41 2.25 -17.95
CA LYS A 28 6.62 3.08 -17.93
C LYS A 28 7.66 2.61 -16.90
N GLY A 29 7.41 1.48 -16.24
CA GLY A 29 8.34 0.84 -15.31
C GLY A 29 9.60 0.35 -16.02
N LYS A 30 10.64 0.12 -15.23
CA LYS A 30 11.96 -0.32 -15.70
C LYS A 30 12.31 -1.72 -15.20
N LEU A 31 11.74 -2.18 -14.10
CA LEU A 31 12.14 -3.43 -13.45
C LEU A 31 11.37 -4.64 -13.97
N LEU A 32 10.06 -4.53 -14.14
CA LEU A 32 9.18 -5.58 -14.66
C LEU A 32 8.30 -5.04 -15.80
N GLY A 33 7.71 -5.93 -16.59
CA GLY A 33 6.73 -5.57 -17.60
C GLY A 33 5.41 -5.10 -16.98
N GLN A 34 4.60 -4.42 -17.79
CA GLN A 34 3.31 -3.89 -17.33
C GLN A 34 2.37 -5.00 -16.89
N GLU A 35 2.41 -6.16 -17.55
CA GLU A 35 1.57 -7.32 -17.22
C GLU A 35 1.91 -7.90 -15.84
N GLU A 36 3.18 -7.96 -15.47
CA GLU A 36 3.61 -8.39 -14.14
C GLU A 36 3.15 -7.41 -13.06
N TYR A 37 3.25 -6.11 -13.30
CA TYR A 37 2.68 -5.11 -12.38
C TYR A 37 1.16 -5.24 -12.26
N ASN A 38 0.43 -5.39 -13.37
CA ASN A 38 -1.01 -5.61 -13.33
C ASN A 38 -1.38 -6.89 -12.57
N THR A 39 -0.57 -7.94 -12.71
CA THR A 39 -0.74 -9.19 -11.95
C THR A 39 -0.54 -8.97 -10.46
N MET A 40 0.52 -8.26 -10.04
CA MET A 40 0.76 -7.96 -8.63
C MET A 40 -0.33 -7.10 -7.98
N HIS A 41 -0.91 -6.16 -8.74
CA HIS A 41 -1.88 -5.18 -8.23
C HIS A 41 -3.35 -5.52 -8.52
N SER A 42 -3.62 -6.68 -9.12
CA SER A 42 -4.99 -7.20 -9.27
C SER A 42 -5.42 -8.00 -8.04
N ILE A 43 -6.73 -8.13 -7.85
CA ILE A 43 -7.28 -8.92 -6.74
C ILE A 43 -6.97 -10.40 -7.00
N GLN A 44 -6.14 -10.98 -6.14
CA GLN A 44 -5.79 -12.40 -6.14
C GLN A 44 -6.63 -13.19 -5.14
N VAL A 45 -7.01 -12.55 -4.02
CA VAL A 45 -7.87 -13.14 -3.00
C VAL A 45 -8.74 -12.06 -2.36
N THR A 46 -9.99 -12.42 -2.05
CA THR A 46 -10.86 -11.67 -1.15
C THR A 46 -11.25 -12.60 -0.02
N THR A 47 -11.10 -12.14 1.22
CA THR A 47 -11.39 -12.94 2.42
C THR A 47 -11.85 -12.02 3.54
N ASN A 48 -12.52 -12.60 4.52
CA ASN A 48 -12.92 -11.88 5.72
C ASN A 48 -11.72 -11.74 6.66
N LEU A 49 -11.43 -10.53 7.14
CA LEU A 49 -10.32 -10.30 8.06
C LEU A 49 -10.44 -11.05 9.37
N ARG A 50 -11.66 -11.43 9.81
CA ARG A 50 -11.84 -12.30 10.96
C ARG A 50 -11.23 -13.68 10.76
N GLU A 51 -11.19 -14.18 9.53
CA GLU A 51 -10.60 -15.48 9.20
C GLU A 51 -9.06 -15.39 9.21
N MET A 52 -8.50 -14.32 8.66
CA MET A 52 -7.04 -14.10 8.63
C MET A 52 -6.47 -13.68 9.99
N TYR A 53 -7.19 -12.81 10.71
CA TYR A 53 -6.77 -12.22 11.98
C TYR A 53 -7.88 -12.35 13.04
N PRO A 54 -8.12 -13.56 13.58
CA PRO A 54 -9.23 -13.80 14.50
C PRO A 54 -9.21 -12.92 15.76
N HIS A 55 -8.02 -12.51 16.18
CA HIS A 55 -7.81 -11.65 17.35
C HIS A 55 -8.22 -10.19 17.12
N MET A 56 -8.31 -9.71 15.88
CA MET A 56 -8.68 -8.31 15.59
C MET A 56 -10.20 -8.07 15.69
N LYS A 57 -11.04 -9.12 15.79
CA LYS A 57 -12.51 -9.02 15.88
C LYS A 57 -13.15 -8.09 14.83
N GLN A 58 -12.54 -7.99 13.64
CA GLN A 58 -13.03 -7.17 12.54
C GLN A 58 -13.76 -8.04 11.53
N ASP A 59 -15.08 -7.89 11.45
CA ASP A 59 -15.92 -8.55 10.45
C ASP A 59 -16.02 -7.67 9.19
N ARG A 60 -14.92 -7.64 8.43
CA ARG A 60 -14.84 -6.87 7.17
C ARG A 60 -14.10 -7.68 6.12
N GLU A 61 -14.56 -7.58 4.87
CA GLU A 61 -13.84 -8.14 3.74
C GLU A 61 -12.61 -7.29 3.42
N ALA A 62 -11.53 -7.96 3.01
CA ALA A 62 -10.35 -7.34 2.45
C ALA A 62 -9.91 -8.11 1.21
N SER A 63 -9.49 -7.35 0.20
CA SER A 63 -8.93 -7.89 -1.03
C SER A 63 -7.43 -7.66 -1.06
N PHE A 64 -6.70 -8.65 -1.55
CA PHE A 64 -5.23 -8.62 -1.64
C PHE A 64 -4.76 -9.02 -3.03
N GLY A 65 -3.74 -8.32 -3.49
CA GLY A 65 -2.87 -8.74 -4.60
C GLY A 65 -1.59 -9.37 -4.05
N TYR A 66 -0.58 -9.52 -4.90
CA TYR A 66 0.71 -10.04 -4.44
C TYR A 66 1.50 -8.95 -3.70
N GLY A 67 1.42 -8.98 -2.37
CA GLY A 67 2.12 -8.05 -1.47
C GLY A 67 1.39 -6.72 -1.22
N TRP A 68 0.17 -6.56 -1.71
CA TRP A 68 -0.61 -5.33 -1.61
C TRP A 68 -2.04 -5.58 -1.13
N GLY A 69 -2.56 -4.72 -0.27
CA GLY A 69 -4.00 -4.59 -0.06
C GLY A 69 -4.62 -3.82 -1.23
N ILE A 70 -5.72 -4.32 -1.80
CA ILE A 70 -6.38 -3.74 -2.97
C ILE A 70 -7.71 -3.14 -2.55
N ILE A 71 -7.87 -1.84 -2.77
CA ILE A 71 -9.07 -1.09 -2.44
C ILE A 71 -9.73 -0.65 -3.74
N LYS A 72 -10.98 -1.07 -3.97
CA LYS A 72 -11.77 -0.61 -5.11
C LYS A 72 -12.15 0.86 -4.88
N LYS A 73 -11.90 1.69 -5.89
CA LYS A 73 -12.30 3.10 -5.95
C LYS A 73 -13.15 3.31 -7.21
N GLU A 74 -13.72 4.50 -7.37
CA GLU A 74 -14.54 4.83 -8.54
C GLU A 74 -13.73 4.70 -9.84
N GLN A 75 -12.50 5.21 -9.86
CA GLN A 75 -11.61 5.17 -11.02
C GLN A 75 -10.62 4.00 -10.90
N GLY A 76 -11.12 2.77 -10.75
CA GLY A 76 -10.27 1.56 -10.69
C GLY A 76 -9.81 1.18 -9.28
N TYR A 77 -8.52 0.87 -9.11
CA TYR A 77 -8.00 0.30 -7.86
C TYR A 77 -6.89 1.15 -7.25
N LEU A 78 -6.92 1.26 -5.92
CA LEU A 78 -5.87 1.79 -5.08
C LEU A 78 -5.15 0.61 -4.43
N SER A 79 -3.83 0.50 -4.62
CA SER A 79 -3.02 -0.47 -3.89
C SER A 79 -2.46 0.19 -2.64
N SER A 80 -2.49 -0.55 -1.53
CA SER A 80 -2.13 -0.07 -0.20
C SER A 80 -1.21 -1.05 0.50
N ALA A 81 -0.27 -0.52 1.27
CA ALA A 81 0.57 -1.30 2.15
C ALA A 81 0.90 -0.46 3.39
N ALA A 82 0.90 -1.09 4.55
CA ALA A 82 1.23 -0.45 5.81
C ALA A 82 1.91 -1.44 6.75
N GLY A 83 2.74 -0.92 7.65
CA GLY A 83 3.44 -1.72 8.64
C GLY A 83 3.87 -0.89 9.84
N SER A 84 3.84 -1.53 11.01
CA SER A 84 4.33 -0.98 12.27
C SER A 84 5.45 -1.85 12.83
N GLY A 85 6.57 -1.21 13.19
CA GLY A 85 7.64 -1.81 13.97
C GLY A 85 7.52 -1.54 15.47
N GLY A 86 6.36 -1.09 15.96
CA GLY A 86 6.12 -0.68 17.35
C GLY A 86 6.67 0.71 17.69
N THR A 87 7.81 1.10 17.12
CA THR A 87 8.37 2.47 17.26
C THR A 87 8.15 3.31 16.01
N PHE A 88 8.00 2.68 14.84
CA PHE A 88 7.82 3.36 13.56
C PHE A 88 6.59 2.83 12.85
N PHE A 89 5.97 3.68 12.03
CA PHE A 89 4.90 3.29 11.13
C PHE A 89 5.18 3.81 9.72
N ALA A 90 4.96 2.96 8.73
CA ALA A 90 5.06 3.30 7.31
C ALA A 90 3.73 3.00 6.61
N GLN A 91 3.36 3.86 5.67
CA GLN A 91 2.16 3.72 4.84
C GLN A 91 2.49 4.08 3.40
N MET A 92 1.95 3.30 2.47
CA MET A 92 2.12 3.48 1.04
C MET A 92 0.79 3.36 0.31
N TYR A 93 0.62 4.19 -0.71
CA TYR A 93 -0.48 4.08 -1.67
C TYR A 93 0.03 4.22 -3.10
N VAL A 94 -0.53 3.42 -4.02
CA VAL A 94 -0.33 3.53 -5.47
C VAL A 94 -1.71 3.64 -6.11
N TYR A 95 -1.98 4.76 -6.79
CA TYR A 95 -3.23 4.98 -7.51
C TYR A 95 -2.98 5.35 -8.98
N PRO A 96 -2.91 4.36 -9.89
CA PRO A 96 -2.54 4.61 -11.29
C PRO A 96 -3.53 5.50 -12.03
N ALA A 97 -4.83 5.42 -11.70
CA ALA A 97 -5.86 6.22 -12.39
C ALA A 97 -5.70 7.73 -12.22
N LEU A 98 -5.13 8.16 -11.09
CA LEU A 98 -4.81 9.57 -10.84
C LEU A 98 -3.33 9.89 -11.06
N ASN A 99 -2.55 8.95 -11.62
CA ASN A 99 -1.10 9.05 -11.77
C ASN A 99 -0.41 9.48 -10.46
N TYR A 100 -0.83 8.85 -9.35
CA TYR A 100 -0.47 9.30 -8.00
C TYR A 100 0.08 8.17 -7.13
N ALA A 101 1.00 8.52 -6.25
CA ALA A 101 1.59 7.65 -5.26
C ALA A 101 1.85 8.44 -3.97
N PHE A 102 1.68 7.79 -2.82
CA PHE A 102 1.94 8.37 -1.50
C PHE A 102 2.85 7.47 -0.69
N VAL A 103 3.73 8.09 0.08
CA VAL A 103 4.53 7.44 1.12
C VAL A 103 4.50 8.33 2.36
N GLY A 104 4.11 7.75 3.50
CA GLY A 104 4.05 8.43 4.80
C GLY A 104 4.82 7.64 5.85
N PHE A 105 5.66 8.34 6.61
CA PHE A 105 6.51 7.76 7.66
C PHE A 105 6.31 8.53 8.95
N THR A 106 6.35 7.83 10.07
CA THR A 106 6.34 8.44 11.40
C THR A 106 7.12 7.57 12.39
N ASN A 107 7.77 8.23 13.34
CA ASN A 107 8.45 7.59 14.48
C ASN A 107 7.49 7.32 15.64
N CYS A 108 6.22 7.08 15.33
CA CYS A 108 5.21 6.61 16.25
C CYS A 108 4.61 5.32 15.70
N GLY A 109 4.74 4.21 16.44
CA GLY A 109 4.24 2.90 16.00
C GLY A 109 2.72 2.82 15.81
N ASP A 110 1.96 3.76 16.38
CA ASP A 110 0.51 3.88 16.19
C ASP A 110 0.13 5.11 15.33
N GLY A 111 1.07 5.60 14.53
CA GLY A 111 0.89 6.81 13.72
C GLY A 111 0.03 6.63 12.47
N GLY A 112 -0.58 5.46 12.26
CA GLY A 112 -1.37 5.17 11.05
C GLY A 112 -2.55 6.12 10.83
N LYS A 113 -3.19 6.59 11.91
CA LYS A 113 -4.28 7.57 11.83
C LYS A 113 -3.78 8.92 11.30
N VAL A 114 -2.68 9.42 11.84
CA VAL A 114 -2.08 10.70 11.42
C VAL A 114 -1.65 10.67 9.95
N LEU A 115 -1.07 9.55 9.50
CA LEU A 115 -0.68 9.42 8.09
C LEU A 115 -1.89 9.35 7.16
N SER A 116 -2.99 8.74 7.59
CA SER A 116 -4.25 8.71 6.82
C SER A 116 -4.87 10.10 6.72
N GLU A 117 -4.84 10.89 7.82
CA GLU A 117 -5.28 12.29 7.82
C GLU A 117 -4.39 13.16 6.91
N LEU A 118 -3.07 12.98 6.97
CA LEU A 118 -2.12 13.68 6.10
C LEU A 118 -2.36 13.34 4.62
N TYR A 119 -2.53 12.06 4.29
CA TYR A 119 -2.88 11.62 2.94
C TYR A 119 -4.11 12.35 2.41
N LYS A 120 -5.18 12.42 3.21
CA LYS A 120 -6.40 13.14 2.85
C LYS A 120 -6.16 14.64 2.67
N GLN A 121 -5.38 15.27 3.54
CA GLN A 121 -5.06 16.69 3.45
C GLN A 121 -4.25 17.04 2.18
N VAL A 122 -3.27 16.21 1.80
CA VAL A 122 -2.39 16.51 0.67
C VAL A 122 -2.98 16.11 -0.68
N THR A 123 -3.92 15.16 -0.70
CA THR A 123 -4.51 14.64 -1.95
C THR A 123 -5.97 15.04 -2.18
N GLY A 124 -6.70 15.36 -1.12
CA GLY A 124 -8.17 15.49 -1.17
C GLY A 124 -8.91 14.15 -1.33
N LEU A 125 -8.22 13.01 -1.23
CA LEU A 125 -8.78 11.68 -1.42
C LEU A 125 -9.07 10.99 -0.08
N ASP A 126 -10.14 10.17 -0.06
CA ASP A 126 -10.47 9.23 1.02
C ASP A 126 -9.88 7.83 0.76
#